data_AF-A0A6G6WFV8-F1
#
_entry.id   AF-A0A6G6WFV8-F1
#
_cell.length_a   1.000
_cell.length_b   1.000
_cell.length_c   1.000
_cell.angle_alpha   90.00
_cell.angle_beta   90.00
_cell.angle_gamma   90.00
#
_symmetry.space_group_name_H-M   'P 1'
#
loop_
_entity.id
_entity.type
_entity.pdbx_description
1 polymer ?
#
loop_
_entity_poly.entity_id
_entity_poly.type
_entity_poly.pdbx_seq_one_letter_code
_entity_poly.pdbx_strand_id
1 'polypeptide(L)'
;MRLRSLLVLALAAGSLVLAPATPAAHAADPCAATAYPGDEAGQAAVAGWMAAGAAARGLPGELPVMAALVESGLRNLPAGGGDSAGYFQMKRSIWKATYPGFPNDPEVQLDWFLDHAATARTAPYPPDTAYGEWVADVERPATQYRGRYQPRLGEARALIGTACTPVDTTAPVPQVTAVRRQPALTAGGLALSVACPAEACTAAVSAVVRVGRQRPKAVAPVALAAGQVASVTVPLRPSVQRLVQRALASGKKVRADVTVTTTDAAGNTASVDQRVRITG
;
A
#
# COMPACT_ATOMS: atom_id res chain seq x y z
N MET A 1 -18.08 52.25 60.56
CA MET A 1 -16.88 51.78 59.82
C MET A 1 -17.33 51.04 58.56
N ARG A 2 -17.11 51.64 57.40
CA ARG A 2 -17.27 51.02 56.07
C ARG A 2 -15.90 50.51 55.59
N LEU A 3 -15.91 49.69 54.54
CA LEU A 3 -14.80 49.06 53.77
C LEU A 3 -14.56 47.60 54.18
N ARG A 4 -14.42 46.62 53.26
CA ARG A 4 -14.45 46.61 51.79
C ARG A 4 -14.61 45.16 51.35
N SER A 5 -15.63 44.88 50.54
CA SER A 5 -15.73 43.64 49.75
C SER A 5 -14.61 43.59 48.72
N LEU A 6 -13.89 42.46 48.64
CA LEU A 6 -13.03 42.11 47.51
C LEU A 6 -13.57 40.83 46.89
N LEU A 7 -14.27 41.03 45.77
CA LEU A 7 -14.72 40.01 44.84
C LEU A 7 -13.49 39.61 44.00
N VAL A 8 -12.99 38.39 44.14
CA VAL A 8 -11.95 37.85 43.27
C VAL A 8 -12.64 37.09 42.14
N LEU A 9 -12.57 37.66 40.94
CA LEU A 9 -13.08 37.09 39.70
C LEU A 9 -12.05 36.05 39.19
N ALA A 10 -12.40 34.76 39.23
CA ALA A 10 -11.59 33.71 38.65
C ALA A 10 -11.88 33.59 37.14
N LEU A 11 -11.00 34.13 36.29
CA LEU A 11 -10.94 33.78 34.87
C LEU A 11 -10.17 32.47 34.73
N ALA A 12 -10.88 31.36 34.50
CA ALA A 12 -10.29 30.15 33.97
C ALA A 12 -10.26 30.27 32.43
N ALA A 13 -9.10 30.64 31.89
CA ALA A 13 -8.84 30.57 30.45
C ALA A 13 -8.79 29.10 30.02
N GLY A 14 -9.75 28.67 29.22
CA GLY A 14 -9.74 27.36 28.57
C GLY A 14 -8.69 27.32 27.47
N SER A 15 -7.60 26.60 27.69
CA SER A 15 -6.60 26.31 26.66
C SER A 15 -7.16 25.31 25.66
N LEU A 16 -7.38 25.76 24.43
CA LEU A 16 -7.69 24.92 23.28
C LEU A 16 -6.42 24.15 22.90
N VAL A 17 -6.33 22.88 23.27
CA VAL A 17 -5.24 22.00 22.81
C VAL A 17 -5.57 21.60 21.36
N LEU A 18 -4.93 22.25 20.39
CA LEU A 18 -4.87 21.72 19.03
C LEU A 18 -3.98 20.48 19.05
N ALA A 19 -4.57 19.31 18.77
CA ALA A 19 -3.79 18.13 18.42
C ALA A 19 -3.03 18.40 17.11
N PRO A 20 -1.73 18.06 16.99
CA PRO A 20 -1.05 18.13 15.72
C PRO A 20 -1.73 17.17 14.74
N ALA A 21 -2.10 17.66 13.56
CA ALA A 21 -2.50 16.81 12.45
C ALA A 21 -1.30 15.90 12.13
N THR A 22 -1.49 14.60 12.29
CA THR A 22 -0.60 13.58 11.74
C THR A 22 -0.47 13.86 10.24
N PRO A 23 0.73 14.16 9.70
CA PRO A 23 0.87 14.21 8.26
C PRO A 23 0.51 12.83 7.73
N ALA A 24 -0.47 12.79 6.83
CA ALA A 24 -0.73 11.61 6.03
C ALA A 24 0.60 11.21 5.39
N ALA A 25 1.06 10.01 5.72
CA ALA A 25 2.24 9.42 5.12
C ALA A 25 2.04 9.50 3.59
N HIS A 26 2.83 10.36 2.95
CA HIS A 26 2.93 10.35 1.50
C HIS A 26 3.50 8.99 1.16
N ALA A 27 2.72 8.17 0.45
CA ALA A 27 3.24 6.96 -0.14
C ALA A 27 4.42 7.36 -1.02
N ALA A 28 5.63 6.97 -0.60
CA ALA A 28 6.83 7.19 -1.37
C ALA A 28 6.70 6.43 -2.70
N ASP A 29 7.11 7.08 -3.78
CA ASP A 29 7.33 6.42 -5.07
C ASP A 29 8.34 5.28 -4.83
N PRO A 30 8.01 4.02 -5.14
CA PRO A 30 8.87 2.89 -4.84
C PRO A 30 10.18 2.89 -5.66
N CYS A 31 10.28 3.73 -6.71
CA CYS A 31 11.54 4.06 -7.40
C CYS A 31 12.38 5.13 -6.70
N ALA A 32 11.76 5.92 -5.82
CA ALA A 32 12.39 6.99 -5.07
C ALA A 32 12.60 6.63 -3.59
N ALA A 33 12.50 5.34 -3.24
CA ALA A 33 12.76 4.85 -1.90
C ALA A 33 14.22 5.12 -1.51
N THR A 34 14.46 6.33 -0.99
CA THR A 34 15.72 6.75 -0.39
C THR A 34 15.81 6.27 1.06
N ALA A 35 14.65 6.11 1.71
CA ALA A 35 14.57 5.58 3.07
C ALA A 35 14.50 4.06 3.06
N TYR A 36 15.16 3.45 4.04
CA TYR A 36 15.11 2.01 4.26
C TYR A 36 13.66 1.50 4.48
N PRO A 37 13.20 0.48 3.73
CA PRO A 37 11.80 0.02 3.77
C PRO A 37 11.43 -0.84 4.99
N GLY A 38 12.39 -1.20 5.85
CA GLY A 38 12.18 -2.06 7.02
C GLY A 38 12.56 -3.53 6.79
N ASP A 39 12.91 -4.24 7.87
CA ASP A 39 13.39 -5.64 7.81
C ASP A 39 12.31 -6.63 7.35
N GLU A 40 11.03 -6.29 7.57
CA GLU A 40 9.86 -7.08 7.19
C GLU A 40 9.36 -6.75 5.77
N ALA A 41 10.03 -5.83 5.06
CA ALA A 41 9.67 -5.48 3.70
C ALA A 41 9.89 -6.66 2.74
N GLY A 42 9.05 -6.74 1.70
CA GLY A 42 9.23 -7.71 0.64
C GLY A 42 10.56 -7.51 -0.12
N GLN A 43 11.12 -8.58 -0.66
CA GLN A 43 12.41 -8.55 -1.35
C GLN A 43 12.48 -7.51 -2.48
N ALA A 44 11.39 -7.32 -3.23
CA ALA A 44 11.34 -6.29 -4.28
C ALA A 44 11.55 -4.88 -3.70
N ALA A 45 10.89 -4.52 -2.59
CA ALA A 45 11.05 -3.20 -1.97
C ALA A 45 12.49 -2.96 -1.48
N VAL A 46 13.12 -3.99 -0.87
CA VAL A 46 14.53 -3.92 -0.45
C VAL A 46 15.46 -3.80 -1.66
N ALA A 47 15.23 -4.57 -2.73
CA ALA A 47 16.02 -4.50 -3.96
C ALA A 47 15.92 -3.13 -4.63
N GLY A 48 14.71 -2.55 -4.67
CA GLY A 48 14.46 -1.20 -5.18
C GLY A 48 15.22 -0.14 -4.38
N TRP A 49 15.16 -0.20 -3.05
CA TRP A 49 15.90 0.70 -2.16
C TRP A 49 17.42 0.61 -2.37
N MET A 50 17.98 -0.61 -2.42
CA MET A 50 19.42 -0.80 -2.69
C MET A 50 19.82 -0.26 -4.07
N ALA A 51 19.00 -0.52 -5.10
CA ALA A 51 19.26 -0.07 -6.45
C ALA A 51 19.18 1.45 -6.58
N ALA A 52 18.21 2.09 -5.90
CA ALA A 52 18.09 3.54 -5.84
C ALA A 52 19.31 4.18 -5.14
N GLY A 53 19.78 3.61 -4.03
CA GLY A 53 21.00 4.05 -3.34
C GLY A 53 22.25 3.95 -4.21
N ALA A 54 22.41 2.87 -4.96
CA ALA A 54 23.51 2.71 -5.91
C ALA A 54 23.43 3.72 -7.07
N ALA A 55 22.25 3.88 -7.67
CA ALA A 55 22.03 4.82 -8.75
C ALA A 55 22.31 6.27 -8.34
N ALA A 56 21.96 6.64 -7.10
CA ALA A 56 22.27 7.95 -6.53
C ALA A 56 23.78 8.24 -6.44
N ARG A 57 24.61 7.20 -6.38
CA ARG A 57 26.08 7.29 -6.43
C ARG A 57 26.66 7.04 -7.82
N GLY A 58 25.81 6.97 -8.84
CA GLY A 58 26.22 6.67 -10.21
C GLY A 58 26.79 5.26 -10.36
N LEU A 59 26.37 4.31 -9.54
CA LEU A 59 26.74 2.89 -9.64
C LEU A 59 25.58 2.07 -10.21
N PRO A 60 25.83 0.93 -10.86
CA PRO A 60 24.75 0.03 -11.28
C PRO A 60 23.93 -0.50 -10.10
N GLY A 61 22.60 -0.38 -10.20
CA GLY A 61 21.66 -0.76 -9.15
C GLY A 61 21.69 -2.25 -8.79
N GLU A 62 22.08 -3.10 -9.73
CA GLU A 62 22.11 -4.54 -9.53
C GLU A 62 23.21 -5.01 -8.56
N LEU A 63 24.30 -4.27 -8.40
CA LEU A 63 25.46 -4.71 -7.61
C LEU A 63 25.11 -5.05 -6.15
N PRO A 64 24.52 -4.14 -5.35
CA PRO A 64 24.16 -4.46 -3.96
C PRO A 64 23.10 -5.55 -3.88
N VAL A 65 22.16 -5.61 -4.83
CA VAL A 65 21.10 -6.63 -4.85
C VAL A 65 21.70 -8.02 -5.11
N MET A 66 22.60 -8.14 -6.09
CA MET A 66 23.30 -9.39 -6.39
C MET A 66 24.12 -9.90 -5.20
N ALA A 67 24.80 -8.99 -4.50
CA ALA A 67 25.58 -9.33 -3.30
C ALA A 67 24.67 -9.84 -2.18
N ALA A 68 23.65 -9.07 -1.81
CA ALA A 68 22.75 -9.41 -0.72
C ALA A 68 21.92 -10.67 -0.99
N LEU A 69 21.54 -10.94 -2.25
CA LEU A 69 20.92 -12.22 -2.65
C LEU A 69 21.80 -13.43 -2.32
N VAL A 70 23.12 -13.31 -2.50
CA VAL A 70 24.07 -14.38 -2.20
C VAL A 70 24.35 -14.48 -0.71
N GLU A 71 24.65 -13.35 -0.05
CA GLU A 71 25.15 -13.36 1.32
C GLU A 71 24.04 -13.65 2.35
N SER A 72 22.81 -13.22 2.08
CA SER A 72 21.72 -13.29 3.07
C SER A 72 20.36 -13.71 2.51
N GLY A 73 20.24 -13.93 1.20
CA GLY A 73 18.95 -14.08 0.55
C GLY A 73 18.12 -12.79 0.60
N LEU A 74 18.80 -11.64 0.54
CA LEU A 74 18.21 -10.31 0.61
C LEU A 74 17.49 -10.04 1.95
N ARG A 75 18.09 -10.47 3.07
CA ARG A 75 17.57 -10.26 4.42
C ARG A 75 18.61 -9.61 5.32
N ASN A 76 18.17 -8.71 6.19
CA ASN A 76 19.05 -8.18 7.22
C ASN A 76 19.21 -9.24 8.33
N LEU A 77 20.29 -10.01 8.28
CA LEU A 77 20.52 -11.08 9.26
C LEU A 77 21.20 -10.51 10.51
N PRO A 78 20.70 -10.84 11.73
CA PRO A 78 21.37 -10.41 12.94
C PRO A 78 22.76 -11.05 13.03
N ALA A 79 23.66 -10.39 13.77
CA ALA A 79 24.90 -11.01 14.18
C ALA A 79 24.58 -12.16 15.15
N GLY A 80 24.46 -13.40 14.66
CA GLY A 80 24.27 -14.57 15.51
C GLY A 80 25.49 -14.83 16.42
N GLY A 81 25.71 -16.09 16.79
CA GLY A 81 26.94 -16.49 17.52
C GLY A 81 28.26 -16.30 16.76
N GLY A 82 28.21 -15.84 15.49
CA GLY A 82 29.36 -15.56 14.64
C GLY A 82 29.77 -14.08 14.61
N ASP A 83 30.66 -13.75 13.68
CA ASP A 83 31.20 -12.39 13.50
C ASP A 83 30.64 -11.63 12.28
N SER A 84 29.73 -12.24 11.52
CA SER A 84 29.10 -11.64 10.34
C SER A 84 27.67 -11.17 10.64
N ALA A 85 27.26 -10.05 10.03
CA ALA A 85 25.92 -9.49 10.19
C ALA A 85 25.46 -8.75 8.93
N GLY A 86 24.15 -8.58 8.80
CA GLY A 86 23.54 -7.76 7.78
C GLY A 86 23.33 -8.42 6.42
N TYR A 87 22.86 -7.63 5.47
CA TYR A 87 22.59 -8.02 4.09
C TYR A 87 23.81 -8.61 3.39
N PHE A 88 24.99 -8.05 3.68
CA PHE A 88 26.27 -8.39 3.06
C PHE A 88 27.17 -9.25 3.96
N GLN A 89 26.66 -9.76 5.09
CA GLN A 89 27.43 -10.59 6.03
C GLN A 89 28.77 -9.96 6.47
N MET A 90 28.78 -8.64 6.63
CA MET A 90 29.93 -7.84 7.02
C MET A 90 30.52 -8.30 8.35
N LYS A 91 31.85 -8.42 8.42
CA LYS A 91 32.56 -8.81 9.64
C LYS A 91 32.62 -7.68 10.67
N ARG A 92 32.05 -7.88 11.85
CA ARG A 92 32.03 -6.86 12.93
C ARG A 92 33.43 -6.56 13.43
N SER A 93 34.29 -7.57 13.56
CA SER A 93 35.67 -7.41 14.01
C SER A 93 36.51 -6.51 13.10
N ILE A 94 36.12 -6.37 11.83
CA ILE A 94 36.82 -5.55 10.84
C ILE A 94 36.18 -4.18 10.70
N TRP A 95 34.85 -4.14 10.54
CA TRP A 95 34.18 -2.95 10.02
C TRP A 95 33.52 -2.05 11.07
N LYS A 96 33.31 -2.53 12.30
CA LYS A 96 32.57 -1.76 13.32
C LYS A 96 33.22 -0.41 13.69
N ALA A 97 34.54 -0.29 13.52
CA ALA A 97 35.25 0.97 13.78
C ALA A 97 35.00 2.01 12.68
N THR A 98 34.97 1.60 11.41
CA THR A 98 34.80 2.49 10.26
C THR A 98 33.32 2.76 9.93
N TYR A 99 32.48 1.74 10.13
CA TYR A 99 31.04 1.78 9.89
C TYR A 99 30.31 1.49 11.21
N PRO A 100 30.26 2.45 12.15
CA PRO A 100 29.65 2.24 13.46
C PRO A 100 28.16 1.94 13.33
N GLY A 101 27.66 0.97 14.09
CA GLY A 101 26.23 0.65 14.14
C GLY A 101 25.71 -0.29 13.04
N PHE A 102 26.51 -0.58 12.00
CA PHE A 102 26.07 -1.37 10.83
C PHE A 102 25.28 -2.66 11.15
N PRO A 103 25.56 -3.45 12.22
CA PRO A 103 24.80 -4.69 12.45
C PRO A 103 23.29 -4.48 12.64
N ASN A 104 22.87 -3.29 13.05
CA ASN A 104 21.46 -2.93 13.26
C ASN A 104 21.04 -1.73 12.39
N ASP A 105 21.88 -1.32 11.45
CA ASP A 105 21.68 -0.12 10.63
C ASP A 105 21.87 -0.48 9.15
N PRO A 106 20.78 -0.85 8.44
CA PRO A 106 20.81 -1.21 7.04
C PRO A 106 21.36 -0.13 6.12
N GLU A 107 21.11 1.14 6.43
CA GLU A 107 21.60 2.27 5.62
C GLU A 107 23.13 2.30 5.66
N VAL A 108 23.72 2.11 6.85
CA VAL A 108 25.18 1.99 7.01
C VAL A 108 25.75 0.75 6.31
N GLN A 109 25.01 -0.37 6.26
CA GLN A 109 25.43 -1.56 5.49
C GLN A 109 25.47 -1.27 3.99
N LEU A 110 24.45 -0.58 3.47
CA LEU A 110 24.39 -0.19 2.07
C LEU A 110 25.50 0.80 1.73
N ASP A 111 25.73 1.79 2.59
CA ASP A 111 26.84 2.75 2.43
C ASP A 111 28.20 2.04 2.34
N TRP A 112 28.46 1.07 3.22
CA TRP A 112 29.66 0.23 3.14
C TRP A 112 29.80 -0.42 1.76
N PHE A 113 28.76 -1.11 1.29
CA PHE A 113 28.84 -1.80 0.00
C PHE A 113 29.14 -0.82 -1.14
N LEU A 114 28.47 0.31 -1.16
CA LEU A 114 28.61 1.31 -2.22
C LEU A 114 29.96 2.03 -2.19
N ASP A 115 30.50 2.35 -1.01
CA ASP A 115 31.85 2.92 -0.86
C ASP A 115 32.91 1.97 -1.43
N HIS A 116 32.79 0.69 -1.09
CA HIS A 116 33.70 -0.33 -1.58
C HIS A 116 33.52 -0.61 -3.08
N ALA A 117 32.29 -0.60 -3.60
CA ALA A 117 32.01 -0.74 -5.02
C ALA A 117 32.63 0.40 -5.85
N ALA A 118 32.48 1.64 -5.40
CA ALA A 118 33.07 2.81 -6.03
C ALA A 118 34.61 2.79 -5.99
N THR A 119 35.19 2.23 -4.92
CA THR A 119 36.65 2.06 -4.81
C THR A 119 37.17 0.96 -5.74
N ALA A 120 36.41 -0.13 -5.91
CA ALA A 120 36.83 -1.25 -6.73
C ALA A 120 36.91 -0.89 -8.22
N ARG A 121 36.04 0.00 -8.72
CA ARG A 121 36.01 0.39 -10.14
C ARG A 121 35.56 1.84 -10.33
N THR A 122 36.22 2.52 -11.26
CA THR A 122 35.87 3.87 -11.71
C THR A 122 35.25 3.83 -13.10
N ALA A 123 34.46 4.86 -13.45
CA ALA A 123 33.88 4.99 -14.78
C ALA A 123 34.97 5.13 -15.88
N PRO A 124 34.72 4.66 -17.11
CA PRO A 124 33.52 3.94 -17.55
C PRO A 124 33.47 2.53 -16.95
N TYR A 125 32.29 2.13 -16.46
CA TYR A 125 32.12 0.84 -15.81
C TYR A 125 32.18 -0.31 -16.83
N PRO A 126 32.62 -1.51 -16.39
CA PRO A 126 32.63 -2.68 -17.26
C PRO A 126 31.20 -3.09 -17.65
N PRO A 127 31.04 -3.91 -18.72
CA PRO A 127 29.74 -4.45 -19.08
C PRO A 127 29.14 -5.29 -17.95
N ASP A 128 27.82 -5.50 -18.02
CA ASP A 128 27.04 -6.25 -17.03
C ASP A 128 27.49 -7.72 -16.85
N THR A 129 28.16 -8.29 -17.86
CA THR A 129 28.80 -9.60 -17.80
C THR A 129 29.95 -9.69 -16.79
N ALA A 130 30.45 -8.55 -16.30
CA ALA A 130 31.52 -8.47 -15.30
C ALA A 130 31.03 -8.03 -13.91
N TYR A 131 29.73 -7.83 -13.70
CA TYR A 131 29.20 -7.33 -12.43
C TYR A 131 29.46 -8.30 -11.27
N GLY A 132 29.40 -9.61 -11.50
CA GLY A 132 29.68 -10.60 -10.47
C GLY A 132 31.11 -10.56 -9.96
N GLU A 133 32.09 -10.31 -10.85
CA GLU A 133 33.48 -10.10 -10.42
C GLU A 133 33.65 -8.79 -9.66
N TRP A 134 32.92 -7.73 -10.06
CA TRP A 134 32.91 -6.47 -9.31
C TRP A 134 32.34 -6.66 -7.90
N VAL A 135 31.22 -7.37 -7.75
CA VAL A 135 30.68 -7.73 -6.43
C VAL A 135 31.70 -8.56 -5.64
N ALA A 136 32.40 -9.50 -6.28
CA ALA A 136 33.45 -10.28 -5.62
C ALA A 136 34.67 -9.42 -5.18
N ASP A 137 34.97 -8.31 -5.86
CA ASP A 137 36.01 -7.36 -5.45
C ASP A 137 35.61 -6.58 -4.18
N VAL A 138 34.31 -6.34 -3.99
CA VAL A 138 33.73 -5.72 -2.79
C VAL A 138 33.72 -6.71 -1.62
N GLU A 139 33.07 -7.85 -1.81
CA GLU A 139 32.85 -8.86 -0.75
C GLU A 139 34.11 -9.62 -0.36
N ARG A 140 35.09 -9.71 -1.29
CA ARG A 140 36.37 -10.41 -1.12
C ARG A 140 36.22 -11.86 -0.59
N PRO A 141 35.35 -12.70 -1.18
CA PRO A 141 35.27 -14.09 -0.78
C PRO A 141 36.52 -14.86 -1.23
N ALA A 142 36.69 -16.08 -0.73
CA ALA A 142 37.73 -16.98 -1.24
C ALA A 142 37.56 -17.23 -2.75
N THR A 143 38.67 -17.40 -3.46
CA THR A 143 38.72 -17.45 -4.93
C THR A 143 37.69 -18.39 -5.54
N GLN A 144 37.50 -19.58 -4.96
CA GLN A 144 36.56 -20.58 -5.46
C GLN A 144 35.08 -20.13 -5.41
N TYR A 145 34.75 -19.12 -4.60
CA TYR A 145 33.38 -18.62 -4.44
C TYR A 145 33.09 -17.36 -5.24
N ARG A 146 34.08 -16.74 -5.88
CA ARG A 146 33.89 -15.47 -6.61
C ARG A 146 32.81 -15.54 -7.70
N GLY A 147 32.69 -16.68 -8.38
CA GLY A 147 31.71 -16.88 -9.46
C GLY A 147 30.24 -16.95 -9.02
N ARG A 148 29.92 -16.87 -7.71
CA ARG A 148 28.57 -17.05 -7.20
C ARG A 148 27.61 -15.87 -7.45
N TYR A 149 28.14 -14.68 -7.74
CA TYR A 149 27.34 -13.47 -7.86
C TYR A 149 26.74 -13.26 -9.26
N GLN A 150 27.51 -13.48 -10.33
CA GLN A 150 27.05 -13.23 -11.70
C GLN A 150 25.72 -13.92 -12.04
N PRO A 151 25.45 -15.18 -11.62
CA PRO A 151 24.17 -15.84 -11.87
C PRO A 151 22.96 -15.11 -11.28
N ARG A 152 23.13 -14.20 -10.31
CA ARG A 152 22.05 -13.42 -9.68
C ARG A 152 21.62 -12.20 -10.47
N LEU A 153 22.31 -11.83 -11.55
CA LEU A 153 21.98 -10.62 -12.32
C LEU A 153 20.54 -10.60 -12.83
N GLY A 154 20.04 -11.72 -13.36
CA GLY A 154 18.66 -11.82 -13.85
C GLY A 154 17.61 -11.67 -12.74
N GLU A 155 17.86 -12.30 -11.58
CA GLU A 155 17.01 -12.21 -10.41
C GLU A 155 17.00 -10.80 -9.82
N ALA A 156 18.17 -10.16 -9.71
CA ALA A 156 18.29 -8.78 -9.27
C ALA A 156 17.48 -7.83 -10.16
N ARG A 157 17.60 -7.96 -11.49
CA ARG A 157 16.82 -7.17 -12.46
C ARG A 157 15.32 -7.40 -12.33
N ALA A 158 14.87 -8.64 -12.12
CA ALA A 158 13.46 -8.95 -11.94
C ALA A 158 12.90 -8.32 -10.65
N LEU A 159 13.65 -8.39 -9.55
CA LEU A 159 13.26 -7.76 -8.28
C LEU A 159 13.23 -6.24 -8.36
N ILE A 160 14.25 -5.62 -8.98
CA ILE A 160 14.30 -4.17 -9.21
C ILE A 160 13.15 -3.74 -10.14
N GLY A 161 12.94 -4.45 -11.25
CA GLY A 161 11.85 -4.16 -12.19
C GLY A 161 10.45 -4.26 -11.57
N THR A 162 10.27 -5.15 -10.59
CA THR A 162 9.03 -5.27 -9.81
C THR A 162 8.88 -4.14 -8.80
N ALA A 163 9.97 -3.68 -8.18
CA ALA A 163 9.96 -2.51 -7.31
C ALA A 163 9.64 -1.22 -8.09
N CYS A 164 10.00 -1.18 -9.37
CA CYS A 164 9.80 -0.02 -10.23
C CYS A 164 8.44 0.06 -10.93
N THR A 165 7.54 -0.91 -10.73
CA THR A 165 6.14 -0.70 -11.12
C THR A 165 5.48 0.17 -10.06
N PRO A 166 5.02 1.40 -10.39
CA PRO A 166 4.33 2.23 -9.42
C PRO A 166 3.17 1.43 -8.85
N VAL A 167 3.06 1.42 -7.51
CA VAL A 167 1.87 0.90 -6.84
C VAL A 167 0.68 1.65 -7.43
N ASP A 168 -0.26 0.93 -8.01
CA ASP A 168 -1.49 1.55 -8.46
C ASP A 168 -2.19 2.11 -7.22
N THR A 169 -2.23 3.43 -7.10
CA THR A 169 -2.95 4.15 -6.05
C THR A 169 -4.27 4.74 -6.57
N THR A 170 -4.61 4.46 -7.82
CA THR A 170 -5.79 5.03 -8.47
C THR A 170 -6.95 4.11 -8.23
N ALA A 171 -7.96 4.58 -7.50
CA ALA A 171 -9.18 3.80 -7.35
C ALA A 171 -9.92 3.64 -8.68
N PRO A 172 -10.58 2.49 -8.91
CA PRO A 172 -11.38 2.30 -10.11
C PRO A 172 -12.51 3.31 -10.12
N VAL A 173 -12.85 3.83 -11.30
CA VAL A 173 -13.98 4.77 -11.46
C VAL A 173 -15.22 3.97 -11.89
N PRO A 174 -16.11 3.57 -10.95
CA PRO A 174 -17.27 2.77 -11.31
C PRO A 174 -18.33 3.62 -12.01
N GLN A 175 -18.95 3.02 -13.02
CA GLN A 175 -20.15 3.54 -13.64
C GLN A 175 -21.35 2.81 -13.06
N VAL A 176 -22.25 3.55 -12.42
CA VAL A 176 -23.45 3.00 -11.78
C VAL A 176 -24.68 3.62 -12.40
N THR A 177 -25.54 2.78 -12.94
CA THR A 177 -26.83 3.20 -13.49
C THR A 177 -27.96 2.50 -12.75
N ALA A 178 -28.93 3.26 -12.24
CA ALA A 178 -30.14 2.71 -11.65
C ALA A 178 -31.36 3.56 -12.01
N VAL A 179 -32.47 2.90 -12.31
CA VAL A 179 -33.75 3.58 -12.54
C VAL A 179 -34.18 4.26 -11.24
N ARG A 180 -34.54 5.55 -11.32
CA ARG A 180 -34.87 6.36 -10.12
C ARG A 180 -36.14 5.91 -9.40
N ARG A 181 -37.07 5.24 -10.09
CA ARG A 181 -38.30 4.67 -9.52
C ARG A 181 -38.33 3.19 -9.85
N GLN A 182 -38.40 2.34 -8.84
CA GLN A 182 -38.31 0.90 -9.02
C GLN A 182 -39.46 0.17 -8.33
N PRO A 183 -40.16 -0.74 -9.02
CA PRO A 183 -41.18 -1.61 -8.43
C PRO A 183 -40.51 -2.73 -7.61
N ALA A 184 -39.73 -2.35 -6.59
CA ALA A 184 -38.82 -3.26 -5.88
C ALA A 184 -39.54 -4.36 -5.08
N LEU A 185 -40.83 -4.16 -4.76
CA LEU A 185 -41.66 -5.20 -4.15
C LEU A 185 -42.00 -6.30 -5.15
N THR A 186 -42.43 -5.91 -6.35
CA THR A 186 -42.77 -6.85 -7.42
C THR A 186 -41.52 -7.52 -8.01
N ALA A 187 -40.41 -6.78 -8.13
CA ALA A 187 -39.13 -7.28 -8.64
C ALA A 187 -38.29 -8.05 -7.59
N GLY A 188 -38.75 -8.14 -6.33
CA GLY A 188 -38.04 -8.82 -5.24
C GLY A 188 -36.76 -8.12 -4.73
N GLY A 189 -36.36 -7.00 -5.33
CA GLY A 189 -35.13 -6.29 -4.99
C GLY A 189 -34.97 -4.95 -5.71
N LEU A 190 -33.87 -4.27 -5.41
CA LEU A 190 -33.43 -3.07 -6.13
C LEU A 190 -32.48 -3.49 -7.24
N ALA A 191 -32.79 -3.13 -8.49
CA ALA A 191 -31.97 -3.43 -9.65
C ALA A 191 -31.11 -2.22 -10.05
N LEU A 192 -29.85 -2.49 -10.37
CA LEU A 192 -28.88 -1.52 -10.87
C LEU A 192 -27.88 -2.22 -11.79
N SER A 193 -27.23 -1.44 -12.65
CA SER A 193 -26.11 -1.88 -13.47
C SER A 193 -24.83 -1.24 -12.96
N VAL A 194 -23.78 -2.06 -12.82
CA VAL A 194 -22.45 -1.63 -12.38
C VAL A 194 -21.44 -2.04 -13.44
N ALA A 195 -20.51 -1.15 -13.77
CA ALA A 195 -19.41 -1.41 -14.67
C ALA A 195 -18.13 -0.74 -14.20
N CYS A 196 -16.99 -1.37 -14.47
CA CYS A 196 -15.65 -0.80 -14.32
C CYS A 196 -15.01 -0.75 -15.71
N PRO A 197 -15.12 0.39 -16.44
CA PRO A 197 -14.76 0.45 -17.86
C PRO A 197 -13.25 0.43 -18.10
N ALA A 198 -12.46 0.99 -17.19
CA ALA A 198 -11.01 1.11 -17.34
C ALA A 198 -10.26 -0.16 -16.88
N GLU A 199 -10.79 -0.88 -15.90
CA GLU A 199 -10.09 -1.99 -15.25
C GLU A 199 -11.05 -2.99 -14.58
N ALA A 200 -10.53 -4.17 -14.22
CA ALA A 200 -11.30 -5.18 -13.52
C ALA A 200 -11.51 -4.79 -12.05
N CYS A 201 -12.67 -5.09 -11.48
CA CYS A 201 -13.00 -4.69 -10.12
C CYS A 201 -13.97 -5.67 -9.45
N THR A 202 -13.96 -5.69 -8.12
CA THR A 202 -15.01 -6.31 -7.30
C THR A 202 -15.93 -5.21 -6.77
N ALA A 203 -17.22 -5.28 -7.08
CA ALA A 203 -18.21 -4.33 -6.61
C ALA A 203 -19.05 -4.92 -5.46
N ALA A 204 -19.06 -4.24 -4.32
CA ALA A 204 -19.98 -4.48 -3.21
C ALA A 204 -21.11 -3.46 -3.26
N VAL A 205 -22.33 -3.91 -3.57
CA VAL A 205 -23.51 -3.05 -3.59
C VAL A 205 -24.22 -3.15 -2.25
N SER A 206 -24.44 -2.01 -1.58
CA SER A 206 -25.22 -1.95 -0.36
C SER A 206 -26.40 -0.99 -0.51
N ALA A 207 -27.56 -1.34 0.04
CA ALA A 207 -28.75 -0.51 0.00
C ALA A 207 -29.33 -0.32 1.41
N VAL A 208 -29.59 0.93 1.78
CA VAL A 208 -30.26 1.30 3.03
C VAL A 208 -31.65 1.84 2.70
N VAL A 209 -32.69 1.07 3.05
CA VAL A 209 -34.08 1.46 2.78
C VAL A 209 -34.59 2.34 3.92
N ARG A 210 -35.02 3.57 3.63
CA ARG A 210 -35.58 4.51 4.60
C ARG A 210 -37.09 4.35 4.69
N VAL A 211 -37.57 3.77 5.80
CA VAL A 211 -39.00 3.68 6.12
C VAL A 211 -39.28 4.28 7.49
N GLY A 212 -39.71 5.54 7.53
CA GLY A 212 -39.91 6.26 8.80
C GLY A 212 -38.61 6.35 9.60
N ARG A 213 -38.60 5.81 10.83
CA ARG A 213 -37.41 5.74 11.70
C ARG A 213 -36.53 4.52 11.42
N GLN A 214 -37.02 3.54 10.66
CA GLN A 214 -36.29 2.29 10.39
C GLN A 214 -35.42 2.41 9.13
N ARG A 215 -34.22 1.81 9.18
CA ARG A 215 -33.21 1.85 8.13
C ARG A 215 -32.57 0.48 7.88
N PRO A 216 -33.33 -0.54 7.45
CA PRO A 216 -32.75 -1.84 7.13
C PRO A 216 -31.73 -1.76 5.98
N LYS A 217 -30.63 -2.53 6.12
CA LYS A 217 -29.55 -2.64 5.14
C LYS A 217 -29.62 -3.99 4.41
N ALA A 218 -29.36 -3.96 3.11
CA ALA A 218 -29.15 -5.14 2.26
C ALA A 218 -27.82 -4.99 1.51
N VAL A 219 -27.14 -6.09 1.21
CA VAL A 219 -25.83 -6.10 0.53
C VAL A 219 -25.81 -7.22 -0.50
N ALA A 220 -25.21 -6.98 -1.67
CA ALA A 220 -24.96 -7.95 -2.73
C ALA A 220 -23.58 -7.68 -3.36
N PRO A 221 -22.62 -8.62 -3.26
CA PRO A 221 -21.34 -8.52 -3.97
C PRO A 221 -21.44 -9.04 -5.42
N VAL A 222 -20.64 -8.48 -6.32
CA VAL A 222 -20.45 -8.95 -7.71
C VAL A 222 -19.01 -8.73 -8.16
N ALA A 223 -18.41 -9.70 -8.85
CA ALA A 223 -17.10 -9.56 -9.49
C ALA A 223 -17.28 -9.17 -10.97
N LEU A 224 -16.44 -8.27 -11.47
CA LEU A 224 -16.51 -7.70 -12.82
C LEU A 224 -15.15 -7.77 -13.50
N ALA A 225 -15.09 -8.33 -14.71
CA ALA A 225 -13.95 -8.14 -15.60
C ALA A 225 -13.92 -6.70 -16.15
N ALA A 226 -12.74 -6.26 -16.63
CA ALA A 226 -12.59 -4.93 -17.23
C ALA A 226 -13.57 -4.74 -18.41
N GLY A 227 -14.31 -3.64 -18.41
CA GLY A 227 -15.31 -3.35 -19.44
C GLY A 227 -16.61 -4.15 -19.33
N GLN A 228 -16.71 -5.10 -18.40
CA GLN A 228 -17.94 -5.86 -18.18
C GLN A 228 -18.99 -5.02 -17.45
N VAL A 229 -20.24 -5.13 -17.89
CA VAL A 229 -21.41 -4.59 -17.20
C VAL A 229 -22.13 -5.74 -16.51
N ALA A 230 -22.35 -5.65 -15.20
CA ALA A 230 -23.23 -6.58 -14.48
C ALA A 230 -24.51 -5.89 -14.02
N SER A 231 -25.63 -6.59 -14.21
CA SER A 231 -26.89 -6.25 -13.57
C SER A 231 -26.94 -6.90 -12.20
N VAL A 232 -27.03 -6.08 -11.15
CA VAL A 232 -27.06 -6.52 -9.75
C VAL A 232 -28.46 -6.26 -9.19
N THR A 233 -29.04 -7.28 -8.57
CA THR A 233 -30.26 -7.16 -7.79
C THR A 233 -29.92 -7.25 -6.31
N VAL A 234 -30.15 -6.16 -5.57
CA VAL A 234 -30.01 -6.15 -4.11
C VAL A 234 -31.32 -6.65 -3.50
N PRO A 235 -31.35 -7.84 -2.90
CA PRO A 235 -32.59 -8.45 -2.43
C PRO A 235 -33.17 -7.67 -1.24
N LEU A 236 -34.47 -7.41 -1.27
CA LEU A 236 -35.19 -6.91 -0.09
C LEU A 236 -35.63 -8.09 0.76
N ARG A 237 -35.12 -8.19 2.00
CA ARG A 237 -35.53 -9.25 2.93
C ARG A 237 -37.06 -9.22 3.14
N PRO A 238 -37.74 -10.37 3.36
CA PRO A 238 -39.20 -10.41 3.54
C PRO A 238 -39.75 -9.50 4.65
N SER A 239 -38.97 -9.28 5.72
CA SER A 239 -39.31 -8.31 6.78
C SER A 239 -39.33 -6.87 6.28
N VAL A 240 -38.37 -6.50 5.43
CA VAL A 240 -38.26 -5.18 4.81
C VAL A 240 -39.37 -4.98 3.79
N GLN A 241 -39.66 -5.99 2.96
CA GLN A 241 -40.76 -5.91 1.97
C GLN A 241 -42.10 -5.59 2.65
N ARG A 242 -42.46 -6.30 3.74
CA ARG A 242 -43.67 -6.03 4.52
C ARG A 242 -43.71 -4.61 5.10
N LEU A 243 -42.58 -4.12 5.58
CA LEU A 243 -42.46 -2.77 6.12
C LEU A 243 -42.68 -1.70 5.04
N VAL A 244 -42.06 -1.90 3.87
CA VAL A 244 -42.21 -1.02 2.70
C VAL A 244 -43.65 -1.04 2.21
N GLN A 245 -44.28 -2.21 2.07
CA GLN A 245 -45.67 -2.35 1.64
C GLN A 245 -46.64 -1.58 2.55
N ARG A 246 -46.51 -1.71 3.87
CA ARG A 246 -47.33 -0.96 4.85
C ARG A 246 -47.15 0.54 4.71
N ALA A 247 -45.90 1.00 4.53
CA ALA A 247 -45.61 2.41 4.38
C ALA A 247 -46.23 2.98 3.09
N LEU A 248 -46.10 2.27 1.97
CA LEU A 248 -46.69 2.65 0.68
C LEU A 248 -48.22 2.66 0.74
N ALA A 249 -48.85 1.64 1.35
CA ALA A 249 -50.30 1.58 1.56
C ALA A 249 -50.83 2.74 2.42
N SER A 250 -49.99 3.27 3.33
CA SER A 250 -50.30 4.46 4.13
C SER A 250 -50.00 5.79 3.41
N GLY A 251 -49.74 5.77 2.09
CA GLY A 251 -49.40 6.94 1.29
C GLY A 251 -48.00 7.52 1.53
N LYS A 252 -47.14 6.85 2.32
CA LYS A 252 -45.79 7.34 2.63
C LYS A 252 -44.84 7.10 1.47
N LYS A 253 -43.89 8.01 1.28
CA LYS A 253 -42.83 7.90 0.27
C LYS A 253 -41.67 7.08 0.83
N VAL A 254 -41.32 5.98 0.17
CA VAL A 254 -40.17 5.15 0.53
C VAL A 254 -39.00 5.41 -0.43
N ARG A 255 -37.78 5.50 0.13
CA ARG A 255 -36.54 5.71 -0.61
C ARG A 255 -35.48 4.72 -0.14
N ALA A 256 -34.55 4.38 -1.02
CA ALA A 256 -33.32 3.70 -0.63
C ALA A 256 -32.13 4.52 -1.10
N ASP A 257 -31.12 4.62 -0.24
CA ASP A 257 -29.79 5.07 -0.65
C ASP A 257 -28.98 3.81 -0.94
N VAL A 258 -28.42 3.74 -2.15
CA VAL A 258 -27.60 2.63 -2.63
C VAL A 258 -26.18 3.13 -2.74
N THR A 259 -25.25 2.47 -2.07
CA THR A 259 -23.81 2.75 -2.16
C THR A 259 -23.16 1.57 -2.86
N VAL A 260 -22.49 1.84 -3.97
CA VAL A 260 -21.67 0.87 -4.69
C VAL A 260 -20.22 1.16 -4.34
N THR A 261 -19.56 0.23 -3.66
CA THR A 261 -18.13 0.30 -3.39
C THR A 261 -17.41 -0.65 -4.34
N THR A 262 -16.45 -0.15 -5.11
CA THR A 262 -15.62 -0.97 -6.00
C THR A 262 -14.21 -1.04 -5.47
N THR A 263 -13.60 -2.22 -5.58
CA THR A 263 -12.22 -2.51 -5.21
C THR A 263 -11.50 -3.13 -6.40
N ASP A 264 -10.35 -2.60 -6.79
CA ASP A 264 -9.51 -3.20 -7.83
C ASP A 264 -8.62 -4.34 -7.28
N ALA A 265 -7.71 -4.86 -8.09
CA ALA A 265 -6.75 -5.89 -7.67
C ALA A 265 -5.65 -5.36 -6.74
N ALA A 266 -5.35 -4.06 -6.79
CA ALA A 266 -4.38 -3.38 -5.94
C ALA A 266 -4.96 -3.03 -4.55
N GLY A 267 -6.27 -3.17 -4.37
CA GLY A 267 -6.98 -2.86 -3.13
C GLY A 267 -7.48 -1.42 -3.03
N ASN A 268 -7.34 -0.61 -4.08
CA ASN A 268 -7.88 0.75 -4.06
C ASN A 268 -9.39 0.71 -4.12
N THR A 269 -10.04 1.63 -3.41
CA THR A 269 -11.49 1.65 -3.30
C THR A 269 -12.10 2.97 -3.75
N ALA A 270 -13.19 2.88 -4.50
CA ALA A 270 -14.06 4.00 -4.83
C ALA A 270 -15.48 3.68 -4.40
N SER A 271 -16.26 4.72 -4.11
CA SER A 271 -17.67 4.56 -3.79
C SER A 271 -18.53 5.57 -4.54
N VAL A 272 -19.67 5.12 -5.04
CA VAL A 272 -20.68 5.94 -5.70
C VAL A 272 -22.02 5.72 -5.04
N ASP A 273 -22.67 6.83 -4.68
CA ASP A 273 -24.00 6.84 -4.07
C ASP A 273 -25.08 7.12 -5.11
N GLN A 274 -26.14 6.31 -5.10
CA GLN A 274 -27.30 6.46 -5.94
C GLN A 274 -28.57 6.40 -5.09
N ARG A 275 -29.45 7.39 -5.26
CA ARG A 275 -30.75 7.42 -4.55
C ARG A 275 -31.86 6.91 -5.45
N VAL A 276 -32.60 5.92 -4.96
CA VAL A 276 -33.74 5.33 -5.67
C VAL A 276 -35.02 5.43 -4.85
N ARG A 277 -36.14 5.53 -5.53
CA ARG A 277 -37.48 5.55 -4.95
C ARG A 277 -38.13 4.20 -5.16
N ILE A 278 -38.62 3.61 -4.07
CA ILE A 278 -39.33 2.34 -4.15
C ILE A 278 -40.81 2.60 -4.41
N THR A 279 -41.36 1.88 -5.39
CA THR A 279 -42.79 1.80 -5.69
C THR A 279 -43.28 0.38 -5.48
N GLY A 280 -44.61 0.23 -5.35
CA GLY A 280 -45.27 -1.08 -5.38
C GLY A 280 -45.06 -1.75 -6.73
#